data_AF-Q9A4U8-F1
#
_entry.id   AF-Q9A4U8-F1
#
_cell.length_a   1.000
_cell.length_b   1.000
_cell.length_c   1.000
_cell.angle_alpha   90.00
_cell.angle_beta   90.00
_cell.angle_gamma   90.00
#
_symmetry.space_group_name_H-M   'P 1'
#
loop_
_entity.id
_entity.type
_entity.pdbx_description
1 polymer ?
#
loop_
_entity_poly.entity_id
_entity_poly.type
_entity_poly.pdbx_seq_one_letter_code
_entity_poly.pdbx_strand_id
1 'polypeptide(L)'
;MGKSALVAALRHDQKVRTDMRRPATTAHLHRMVMPGHTCPYGLKALDLLKRKGFKVEDHLLTTRADTDAFKAREGVLTTPQVFIDVSAVSANETD
;
A
#
# COMPACT_ATOMS: atom_id res chain seq x y z
N MET A 1 -16.92 20.10 50.68
CA MET A 1 -15.59 20.74 50.75
C MET A 1 -14.53 19.81 50.15
N GLY A 2 -13.58 20.36 49.37
CA GLY A 2 -12.28 19.76 48.99
C GLY A 2 -12.31 18.71 47.87
N LYS A 3 -12.16 19.03 46.57
CA LYS A 3 -10.93 19.36 45.80
C LYS A 3 -9.77 18.36 45.94
N SER A 4 -9.51 17.68 44.81
CA SER A 4 -8.20 17.20 44.34
C SER A 4 -7.50 16.03 45.03
N ALA A 5 -7.65 14.85 44.43
CA ALA A 5 -6.54 13.97 44.08
C ALA A 5 -6.75 13.61 42.59
N LEU A 6 -6.18 14.37 41.67
CA LEU A 6 -4.88 14.10 41.06
C LEU A 6 -4.86 12.76 40.30
N VAL A 7 -5.27 12.85 39.02
CA VAL A 7 -4.73 12.15 37.84
C VAL A 7 -3.77 10.98 38.13
N ALA A 8 -4.27 9.75 38.18
CA ALA A 8 -3.46 8.55 37.96
C ALA A 8 -4.33 7.30 37.86
N ALA A 9 -4.68 6.91 36.64
CA ALA A 9 -4.73 5.51 36.16
C ALA A 9 -5.45 5.48 34.81
N LEU A 10 -4.86 6.16 33.81
CA LEU A 10 -5.06 5.81 32.41
C LEU A 10 -4.49 4.40 32.22
N ARG A 11 -5.33 3.39 32.49
CA ARG A 11 -5.03 2.01 32.16
C ARG A 11 -4.92 1.91 30.64
N HIS A 12 -3.83 1.30 30.22
CA HIS A 12 -3.35 1.14 28.86
C HIS A 12 -4.30 0.29 28.01
N ASP A 13 -5.42 0.86 27.59
CA ASP A 13 -6.33 0.26 26.59
C ASP A 13 -6.16 0.94 25.21
N GLN A 14 -4.91 1.31 24.89
CA GLN A 14 -4.52 1.78 23.56
C GLN A 14 -4.18 0.57 22.67
N LYS A 15 -5.08 -0.42 22.53
CA LYS A 15 -4.83 -1.57 21.63
C LYS A 15 -5.90 -1.82 20.56
N VAL A 16 -6.98 -1.04 20.53
CA VAL A 16 -8.02 -1.21 19.49
C VAL A 16 -8.53 0.15 18.99
N ARG A 17 -7.64 0.96 18.40
CA ARG A 17 -8.00 2.14 17.60
C ARG A 17 -7.69 1.97 16.10
N THR A 18 -7.40 0.75 15.68
CA THR A 18 -6.78 0.48 14.37
C THR A 18 -7.74 -0.14 13.37
N ASP A 19 -9.05 0.08 13.50
CA ASP A 19 -10.01 -0.50 12.57
C ASP A 19 -11.02 0.53 12.03
N MET A 20 -11.08 0.59 10.69
CA MET A 20 -12.11 1.17 9.80
C MET A 20 -12.31 2.71 9.87
N ARG A 21 -11.98 3.50 8.85
CA ARG A 21 -12.40 3.38 7.44
C ARG A 21 -11.45 4.20 6.55
N ARG A 22 -10.21 3.76 6.36
CA ARG A 22 -9.52 4.13 5.12
C ARG A 22 -10.15 3.27 4.03
N PRO A 23 -10.63 3.85 2.91
CA PRO A 23 -11.12 3.04 1.81
C PRO A 23 -10.07 1.98 1.51
N ALA A 24 -10.49 0.72 1.37
CA ALA A 24 -9.58 -0.37 1.06
C ALA A 24 -8.86 0.00 -0.24
N THR A 25 -7.64 0.52 -0.09
CA THR A 25 -6.91 1.08 -1.21
C THR A 25 -6.24 -0.11 -1.88
N THR A 26 -6.64 -0.40 -3.11
CA THR A 26 -6.04 -1.48 -3.89
C THR A 26 -4.76 -0.97 -4.52
N ALA A 27 -3.67 -1.71 -4.35
CA ALA A 27 -2.39 -1.45 -4.98
C ALA A 27 -2.13 -2.51 -6.05
N HIS A 28 -2.05 -2.09 -7.30
CA HIS A 28 -1.70 -2.92 -8.45
C HIS A 28 -0.19 -2.92 -8.61
N LEU A 29 0.46 -4.01 -8.20
CA LEU A 29 1.90 -4.20 -8.30
C LEU A 29 2.22 -4.97 -9.57
N HIS A 30 2.99 -4.38 -10.47
CA HIS A 30 3.54 -5.08 -11.63
C HIS A 30 5.02 -5.39 -11.38
N ARG A 31 5.39 -6.67 -11.28
CA ARG A 31 6.77 -7.08 -10.98
C ARG A 31 7.27 -8.22 -11.86
N MET A 32 8.55 -8.20 -12.16
CA MET A 32 9.20 -9.24 -12.97
C MET A 32 9.46 -10.51 -12.15
N VAL A 33 9.02 -11.65 -12.67
CA VAL A 33 9.28 -12.99 -12.12
C VAL A 33 9.51 -13.96 -13.26
N MET A 34 10.77 -14.22 -13.58
CA MET A 34 11.16 -15.15 -14.64
C MET A 34 11.74 -16.44 -14.04
N PRO A 35 11.76 -17.57 -14.77
CA PRO A 35 12.45 -18.77 -14.33
C PRO A 35 13.91 -18.46 -13.94
N GLY A 36 14.30 -18.81 -12.70
CA GLY A 36 15.64 -18.54 -12.17
C GLY A 36 15.93 -17.08 -11.81
N HIS A 37 15.00 -16.15 -12.01
CA HIS A 37 15.20 -14.74 -11.66
C HIS A 37 13.92 -14.08 -11.13
N THR A 38 13.82 -13.97 -9.81
CA THR A 38 12.84 -13.10 -9.15
C THR A 38 13.50 -11.78 -8.78
N CYS A 39 12.96 -10.66 -9.27
CA CYS A 39 13.52 -9.35 -8.97
C CYS A 39 13.40 -9.04 -7.46
N PRO A 40 14.51 -8.79 -6.74
CA PRO A 40 14.47 -8.53 -5.29
C PRO A 40 13.71 -7.25 -4.95
N TYR A 41 13.72 -6.25 -5.84
CA TYR A 41 12.94 -5.02 -5.66
C TYR A 41 11.44 -5.26 -5.77
N GLY A 42 11.00 -6.21 -6.61
CA GLY A 42 9.60 -6.61 -6.72
C GLY A 42 9.08 -7.23 -5.41
N LEU A 43 9.89 -8.07 -4.77
CA LEU A 43 9.54 -8.66 -3.46
C LEU A 43 9.50 -7.62 -2.34
N LYS A 44 10.47 -6.69 -2.32
CA LYS A 44 10.49 -5.58 -1.36
C LYS A 44 9.24 -4.69 -1.51
N ALA A 45 8.84 -4.39 -2.74
CA ALA A 45 7.62 -3.63 -3.00
C ALA A 45 6.38 -4.37 -2.51
N LEU A 46 6.25 -5.67 -2.82
CA LEU A 46 5.15 -6.51 -2.35
C LEU A 46 5.05 -6.55 -0.83
N ASP A 47 6.16 -6.79 -0.14
CA ASP A 47 6.23 -6.81 1.32
C ASP A 47 5.86 -5.45 1.92
N LEU A 48 6.39 -4.35 1.37
CA LEU A 48 6.06 -3.00 1.82
C LEU A 48 4.57 -2.71 1.70
N LEU A 49 3.95 -3.02 0.56
CA LEU A 49 2.52 -2.78 0.35
C LEU A 49 1.64 -3.57 1.32
N LYS A 50 1.97 -4.85 1.54
CA LYS A 50 1.28 -5.69 2.53
C LYS A 50 1.41 -5.12 3.95
N ARG A 51 2.60 -4.70 4.37
CA ARG A 51 2.84 -4.09 5.70
C ARG A 51 2.11 -2.76 5.90
N LYS A 52 1.87 -2.02 4.81
CA LYS A 52 1.11 -0.77 4.84
C LYS A 52 -0.42 -0.98 4.83
N GLY A 53 -0.88 -2.22 4.74
CA GLY A 53 -2.30 -2.57 4.80
C GLY A 53 -3.05 -2.40 3.48
N PHE A 54 -2.35 -2.32 2.34
CA PHE A 54 -3.01 -2.31 1.03
C PHE A 54 -3.54 -3.69 0.68
N LYS A 55 -4.68 -3.75 -0.02
CA LYS A 55 -5.05 -4.93 -0.80
C LYS A 55 -4.13 -4.93 -2.02
N VAL A 56 -3.29 -5.95 -2.18
CA VAL A 56 -2.32 -5.98 -3.29
C VAL A 56 -2.81 -6.92 -4.38
N GLU A 57 -2.93 -6.39 -5.59
CA GLU A 57 -3.13 -7.16 -6.82
C GLU A 57 -1.76 -7.30 -7.52
N ASP A 58 -1.20 -8.51 -7.47
CA ASP A 58 0.18 -8.80 -7.89
C ASP A 58 0.20 -9.35 -9.32
N HIS A 59 0.56 -8.50 -10.28
CA HIS A 59 0.67 -8.81 -11.70
C HIS A 59 2.11 -9.19 -12.05
N LEU A 60 2.32 -10.46 -12.38
CA LEU A 60 3.64 -10.98 -12.71
C LEU A 60 3.96 -10.77 -14.19
N LEU A 61 5.13 -10.19 -14.45
CA LEU A 61 5.72 -10.10 -15.78
C LEU A 61 6.70 -11.26 -15.92
N THR A 62 6.26 -12.32 -16.58
CA THR A 62 6.96 -13.62 -16.58
C THR A 62 7.95 -13.82 -17.71
N THR A 63 7.90 -12.94 -18.72
CA THR A 63 8.85 -12.93 -19.82
C THR A 63 9.40 -11.53 -20.07
N ARG A 64 10.50 -11.47 -20.83
CA ARG A 64 11.06 -10.21 -21.29
C ARG A 64 10.07 -9.47 -22.21
N ALA A 65 9.38 -10.19 -23.09
CA ALA A 65 8.39 -9.63 -24.00
C ALA A 65 7.21 -9.01 -23.22
N ASP A 66 6.69 -9.69 -22.19
CA ASP A 66 5.64 -9.13 -21.33
C ASP A 66 6.10 -7.86 -20.63
N THR A 67 7.35 -7.85 -20.17
CA THR A 67 7.94 -6.69 -19.49
C THR A 67 8.07 -5.50 -20.43
N ASP A 68 8.55 -5.71 -21.65
CA ASP A 68 8.72 -4.64 -22.64
C ASP A 68 7.35 -4.14 -23.13
N ALA A 69 6.38 -5.03 -23.34
CA ALA A 69 5.01 -4.66 -23.70
C ALA A 69 4.32 -3.86 -22.59
N PHE A 70 4.49 -4.26 -21.32
CA PHE A 70 4.00 -3.51 -20.17
C PHE A 70 4.61 -2.10 -20.12
N LYS A 71 5.94 -2.00 -20.25
CA LYS A 71 6.65 -0.72 -20.25
C LYS A 71 6.16 0.22 -21.34
N ALA A 72 5.97 -0.31 -22.55
CA ALA A 72 5.46 0.46 -23.68
C ALA A 72 4.02 0.93 -23.46
N ARG A 73 3.15 0.05 -22.93
CA ARG A 73 1.74 0.37 -22.68
C ARG A 73 1.57 1.42 -21.58
N GLU A 74 2.27 1.28 -20.47
CA GLU A 74 2.15 2.20 -19.33
C GLU A 74 3.07 3.43 -19.43
N GLY A 75 3.95 3.49 -20.43
CA GLY A 75 4.89 4.60 -20.62
C GLY A 75 6.00 4.68 -19.56
N VAL A 76 6.40 3.54 -19.00
CA VAL A 76 7.37 3.46 -17.89
C VAL A 76 8.68 2.78 -18.33
N LEU A 77 9.80 3.18 -17.73
CA LEU A 77 11.11 2.64 -18.11
C LEU A 77 11.54 1.41 -17.30
N THR A 78 11.00 1.26 -16.09
CA THR A 78 11.47 0.29 -15.10
C THR A 78 10.33 -0.52 -14.50
N THR A 79 10.69 -1.65 -13.88
CA THR A 79 9.81 -2.47 -13.05
C THR A 79 10.56 -2.79 -11.74
N PRO A 80 9.88 -2.98 -10.59
CA PRO A 80 8.42 -2.97 -10.42
C PRO A 80 7.78 -1.58 -10.54
N GLN A 81 6.49 -1.54 -10.86
CA GLN A 81 5.65 -0.33 -10.77
C GLN A 81 4.44 -0.60 -9.89
N VAL A 82 3.96 0.43 -9.20
CA VAL A 82 2.79 0.35 -8.31
C VAL A 82 1.80 1.42 -8.70
N PHE A 83 0.56 1.02 -8.95
CA PHE A 83 -0.57 1.92 -9.16
C PHE A 83 -1.54 1.77 -7.98
N ILE A 84 -2.01 2.88 -7.44
CA ILE A 84 -2.86 2.88 -6.24
C ILE A 84 -4.21 3.47 -6.61
N ASP A 85 -5.27 2.69 -6.45
CA ASP A 85 -6.64 3.16 -6.65
C ASP A 85 -7.07 3.98 -5.43
N VAL A 86 -6.89 5.29 -5.51
CA VAL A 86 -7.46 6.20 -4.52
C VAL A 86 -8.94 6.40 -4.82
N SER A 87 -9.81 5.85 -3.97
CA SER A 87 -11.22 6.25 -3.97
C SER A 87 -11.29 7.75 -3.66
N ALA A 88 -11.82 8.55 -4.59
CA ALA A 88 -11.81 10.00 -4.55
C ALA A 88 -12.20 10.56 -3.17
N VAL A 89 -11.30 11.34 -2.56
CA VAL A 89 -11.68 12.31 -1.54
C VAL A 89 -12.25 13.51 -2.28
N SER A 90 -13.54 13.76 -2.10
CA SER A 90 -14.18 15.01 -2.54
C SER A 90 -13.52 16.17 -1.80
N ALA A 91 -12.75 16.99 -2.51
CA ALA A 91 -12.32 18.28 -2.00
C ALA A 91 -13.52 19.22 -2.03
N ASN A 92 -14.20 19.41 -0.88
CA ASN A 92 -14.93 20.65 -0.68
C ASN A 92 -13.91 21.69 -0.21
N GLU A 93 -13.19 22.29 -1.17
CA GLU A 93 -12.67 23.64 -0.98
C GLU A 93 -13.88 24.57 -0.86
N THR A 94 -14.05 25.19 0.31
CA THR A 94 -14.95 26.32 0.49
C THR A 94 -14.04 27.51 0.79
N ASP A 95 -13.93 28.40 -0.18
CA ASP A 95 -13.51 29.80 0.02
C ASP A 95 -14.74 30.61 0.45
#